data_AF-A0A8J4YGD2-F1
#
_entry.id   AF-A0A8J4YGD2-F1
#
_cell.length_a   1.000
_cell.length_b   1.000
_cell.length_c   1.000
_cell.angle_alpha   90.00
_cell.angle_beta   90.00
_cell.angle_gamma   90.00
#
_symmetry.space_group_name_H-M   'P 1'
#
loop_
_entity.id
_entity.type
_entity.pdbx_description
1 polymer ?
#
loop_
_entity_poly.entity_id
_entity_poly.type
_entity_poly.pdbx_seq_one_letter_code
_entity_poly.pdbx_strand_id
1 'polypeptide(L)'
;MVMPKVTTYSANLHLKGSVNGLKVNDTVDIRLQKDIEKTFVQTDKFLYRPGEKVQFRVLTVTGNKMKVSTAEYPEAWVNTPSRTRIAQWKNVSNTDGLVHLDFQLADEPEEGYYTIFVKTPHRRISQSFKVEEFVLPRFEVTIKKPKYILGTDDKFSFTACANYTYGQPVKGNLSFTVHNNQNRKCHVSQTTNVTVSIA
;
A
#
# COMPACT_ATOMS: atom_id res chain seq x y z
N MET A 1 -7.52 2.01 4.51
CA MET A 1 -7.42 2.77 3.24
C MET A 1 -7.82 4.21 3.53
N VAL A 2 -6.92 5.19 3.31
CA VAL A 2 -7.17 6.61 3.63
C VAL A 2 -7.68 7.33 2.37
N MET A 3 -8.77 8.11 2.49
CA MET A 3 -9.27 8.95 1.39
C MET A 3 -8.26 10.06 1.09
N PRO A 4 -8.01 10.38 -0.20
CA PRO A 4 -7.07 11.45 -0.57
C PRO A 4 -7.58 12.80 -0.07
N LYS A 5 -6.66 13.68 0.37
CA LYS A 5 -6.98 15.07 0.72
C LYS A 5 -7.44 15.80 -0.55
N VAL A 6 -8.60 16.45 -0.49
CA VAL A 6 -9.19 17.21 -1.59
C VAL A 6 -8.73 18.66 -1.51
N THR A 7 -8.13 19.19 -2.57
CA THR A 7 -7.78 20.62 -2.64
C THR A 7 -9.06 21.44 -2.74
N THR A 8 -9.29 22.29 -1.75
CA THR A 8 -10.47 23.15 -1.67
C THR A 8 -10.06 24.61 -1.92
N TYR A 9 -10.71 25.27 -2.85
CA TYR A 9 -10.56 26.69 -3.15
C TYR A 9 -11.76 27.45 -2.57
N SER A 10 -11.53 28.63 -2.00
CA SER A 10 -12.60 29.56 -1.65
C SER A 10 -12.99 30.37 -2.88
N ALA A 11 -14.28 30.58 -3.10
CA ALA A 11 -14.81 31.44 -4.14
C ALA A 11 -16.00 32.23 -3.61
N ASN A 12 -16.31 33.37 -4.24
CA ASN A 12 -17.40 34.24 -3.82
C ASN A 12 -18.55 34.10 -4.82
N LEU A 13 -19.74 33.75 -4.33
CA LEU A 13 -20.98 33.71 -5.11
C LEU A 13 -21.72 35.04 -4.95
N HIS A 14 -21.76 35.85 -6.00
CA HIS A 14 -22.52 37.10 -6.01
C HIS A 14 -23.98 36.84 -6.39
N LEU A 15 -24.90 37.15 -5.49
CA LEU A 15 -26.35 37.04 -5.70
C LEU A 15 -26.91 38.42 -6.00
N LYS A 16 -27.55 38.57 -7.16
CA LYS A 16 -28.27 39.80 -7.53
C LYS A 16 -29.69 39.45 -7.95
N GLY A 17 -30.68 40.14 -7.39
CA GLY A 17 -32.09 39.88 -7.69
C GLY A 17 -33.00 41.02 -7.21
N SER A 18 -34.30 40.80 -7.33
CA SER A 18 -35.32 41.70 -6.81
C SER A 18 -36.49 40.88 -6.26
N VAL A 19 -36.99 41.25 -5.08
CA VAL A 19 -38.19 40.67 -4.47
C VAL A 19 -39.11 41.82 -4.10
N ASN A 20 -40.33 41.83 -4.65
CA ASN A 20 -41.33 42.89 -4.42
C ASN A 20 -40.79 44.31 -4.70
N GLY A 21 -39.94 44.46 -5.73
CA GLY A 21 -39.34 45.75 -6.10
C GLY A 21 -38.11 46.15 -5.28
N LEU A 22 -37.78 45.43 -4.20
CA LEU A 22 -36.55 45.62 -3.44
C LEU A 22 -35.41 44.85 -4.09
N LYS A 23 -34.33 45.56 -4.44
CA LYS A 23 -33.12 44.95 -4.99
C LYS A 23 -32.36 44.22 -3.88
N VAL A 24 -31.97 42.99 -4.14
CA VAL A 24 -31.10 42.18 -3.30
C VAL A 24 -29.74 42.07 -3.98
N ASN A 25 -28.67 42.39 -3.27
CA ASN A 25 -27.30 42.22 -3.70
C ASN A 25 -26.50 41.67 -2.51
N ASP A 26 -26.10 40.42 -2.60
CA ASP A 26 -25.40 39.72 -1.52
C ASP A 26 -24.22 38.92 -2.06
N THR A 27 -23.29 38.57 -1.19
CA THR A 27 -22.12 37.76 -1.54
C THR A 27 -21.92 36.69 -0.50
N VAL A 28 -21.91 35.43 -0.94
CA VAL A 28 -21.73 34.26 -0.08
C VAL A 28 -20.42 33.58 -0.41
N ASP A 29 -19.63 33.28 0.61
CA ASP A 29 -18.42 32.48 0.46
C ASP A 29 -18.80 31.01 0.21
N ILE A 30 -18.31 30.46 -0.90
CA ILE A 30 -18.47 29.06 -1.28
C ILE A 30 -17.11 28.37 -1.36
N ARG A 31 -17.13 27.03 -1.26
CA ARG A 31 -15.96 26.18 -1.40
C ARG A 31 -16.05 25.35 -2.66
N LEU A 32 -15.06 25.47 -3.54
CA LEU A 32 -14.92 24.67 -4.75
C LEU A 32 -13.86 23.58 -4.53
N GLN A 33 -14.18 22.34 -4.85
CA GLN A 33 -13.23 21.23 -4.74
C GLN A 33 -12.63 20.94 -6.12
N LYS A 34 -11.29 20.87 -6.20
CA LYS A 34 -10.61 20.35 -7.40
C LYS A 34 -10.92 18.86 -7.54
N ASP A 35 -11.10 18.40 -8.78
CA ASP A 35 -11.43 17.01 -9.07
C ASP A 35 -10.61 16.01 -8.27
N ILE A 36 -11.33 15.10 -7.62
CA ILE A 36 -10.76 14.01 -6.83
C ILE A 36 -10.31 12.93 -7.79
N GLU A 37 -9.08 13.02 -8.29
CA GLU A 37 -8.46 11.91 -9.01
C GLU A 37 -7.73 11.01 -8.00
N LYS A 38 -7.86 9.68 -8.09
CA LYS A 38 -6.99 8.72 -7.38
C LYS A 38 -6.57 7.57 -8.30
N THR A 39 -5.28 7.29 -8.36
CA THR A 39 -4.71 6.22 -9.19
C THR A 39 -4.10 5.19 -8.28
N PHE A 40 -4.50 3.94 -8.49
CA PHE A 40 -4.02 2.78 -7.78
C PHE A 40 -3.13 1.99 -8.73
N VAL A 41 -1.93 1.67 -8.26
CA VAL A 41 -1.02 0.73 -8.93
C VAL A 41 -0.87 -0.44 -7.97
N GLN A 42 -1.22 -1.63 -8.42
CA GLN A 42 -1.18 -2.83 -7.60
C GLN A 42 -0.45 -3.93 -8.35
N THR A 43 0.59 -4.47 -7.73
CA THR A 43 1.30 -5.67 -8.18
C THR A 43 0.58 -6.93 -7.69
N ASP A 44 0.75 -8.06 -8.40
CA ASP A 44 0.19 -9.35 -7.97
C ASP A 44 0.86 -9.88 -6.70
N LYS A 45 2.15 -9.54 -6.49
CA LYS A 45 2.91 -9.84 -5.27
C LYS A 45 3.63 -8.59 -4.77
N PHE A 46 3.94 -8.54 -3.47
CA PHE A 46 4.82 -7.51 -2.93
C PHE A 46 6.31 -7.90 -3.03
N LEU A 47 6.58 -9.20 -3.18
CA LEU A 47 7.90 -9.82 -3.24
C LEU A 47 7.99 -10.78 -4.42
N TYR A 48 9.02 -10.61 -5.25
CA TYR A 48 9.30 -11.46 -6.41
C TYR A 48 10.68 -12.10 -6.31
N ARG A 49 10.80 -13.31 -6.85
CA ARG A 49 12.09 -13.98 -7.02
C ARG A 49 12.73 -13.58 -8.35
N PRO A 50 14.06 -13.74 -8.48
CA PRO A 50 14.73 -13.74 -9.77
C PRO A 50 14.00 -14.61 -10.81
N GLY A 51 13.94 -14.15 -12.05
CA GLY A 51 13.26 -14.85 -13.15
C GLY A 51 11.72 -14.89 -13.08
N GLU A 52 11.07 -14.28 -12.08
CA GLU A 52 9.61 -14.22 -12.05
C GLU A 52 9.04 -13.12 -12.96
N LYS A 53 7.87 -13.40 -13.52
CA LYS A 53 7.07 -12.42 -14.25
C LYS A 53 6.35 -11.50 -13.27
N VAL A 54 6.61 -10.20 -13.35
CA VAL A 54 5.94 -9.19 -12.53
C VAL A 54 4.68 -8.74 -13.25
N GLN A 55 3.53 -8.89 -12.60
CA GLN A 55 2.25 -8.42 -13.13
C GLN A 55 1.71 -7.30 -12.26
N PHE A 56 1.17 -6.27 -12.89
CA PHE A 56 0.54 -5.18 -12.17
C PHE A 56 -0.63 -4.59 -12.93
N ARG A 57 -1.51 -3.93 -12.18
CA ARG A 57 -2.69 -3.26 -12.74
C ARG A 57 -2.75 -1.82 -12.30
N VAL A 58 -3.31 -0.99 -13.16
CA VAL A 58 -3.47 0.45 -12.97
C VAL A 58 -4.95 0.80 -13.09
N LEU A 59 -5.50 1.41 -12.04
CA LEU A 59 -6.88 1.88 -11.98
C LEU A 59 -6.89 3.35 -11.57
N THR A 60 -7.53 4.20 -12.36
CA THR A 60 -7.75 5.60 -11.99
C THR A 60 -9.23 5.86 -11.80
N VAL A 61 -9.59 6.51 -10.69
CA VAL A 61 -10.95 6.95 -10.39
C VAL A 61 -10.99 8.46 -10.23
N THR A 62 -12.08 9.08 -10.69
CA THR A 62 -12.28 10.54 -10.71
C THR A 62 -13.58 10.94 -10.03
N GLY A 63 -13.57 12.17 -9.50
CA GLY A 63 -14.73 12.82 -8.90
C GLY A 63 -15.17 12.23 -7.55
N ASN A 64 -16.17 12.86 -6.96
CA ASN A 64 -16.75 12.47 -5.68
C ASN A 64 -17.47 11.11 -5.70
N LYS A 65 -17.91 10.65 -6.88
CA LYS A 65 -18.56 9.35 -7.09
C LYS A 65 -17.58 8.23 -7.46
N MET A 66 -16.26 8.48 -7.43
CA MET A 66 -15.23 7.49 -7.73
C MET A 66 -15.45 6.79 -9.08
N LYS A 67 -15.83 7.55 -10.11
CA LYS A 67 -16.06 7.01 -11.45
C LYS A 67 -14.74 6.51 -12.03
N VAL A 68 -14.74 5.36 -12.68
CA VAL A 68 -13.55 4.85 -13.35
C VAL A 68 -13.20 5.77 -14.53
N SER A 69 -11.94 6.19 -14.60
CA SER A 69 -11.39 6.95 -15.71
C SER A 69 -11.01 6.01 -16.85
N THR A 70 -11.40 6.36 -18.06
CA THR A 70 -11.01 5.67 -19.30
C THR A 70 -9.96 6.46 -20.10
N ALA A 71 -9.41 7.52 -19.50
CA ALA A 71 -8.35 8.29 -20.13
C ALA A 71 -7.08 7.44 -20.28
N GLU A 72 -6.40 7.59 -21.41
CA GLU A 72 -5.11 6.97 -21.69
C GLU A 72 -4.06 7.36 -20.65
N TYR A 73 -3.15 6.43 -20.32
CA TYR A 73 -1.95 6.74 -19.53
C TYR A 73 -0.80 7.11 -20.48
N PRO A 74 -0.28 8.36 -20.43
CA PRO A 74 0.82 8.76 -21.30
C PRO A 74 2.06 7.86 -21.19
N GLU A 75 2.37 7.40 -19.98
CA GLU A 75 3.56 6.60 -19.73
C GLU A 75 3.45 5.77 -18.45
N ALA A 76 3.92 4.53 -18.49
CA ALA A 76 4.27 3.74 -17.31
C ALA A 76 5.68 3.17 -17.48
N TRP A 77 6.44 3.03 -16.41
CA TRP A 77 7.78 2.43 -16.47
C TRP A 77 8.21 1.85 -15.14
N VAL A 78 9.24 0.99 -15.17
CA VAL A 78 9.81 0.37 -13.97
C VAL A 78 11.27 0.76 -13.83
N ASN A 79 11.66 1.20 -12.63
CA ASN A 79 13.05 1.46 -12.26
C ASN A 79 13.58 0.38 -11.30
N THR A 80 14.85 0.02 -11.48
CA THR A 80 15.63 -0.80 -10.54
C THR A 80 15.99 -0.02 -9.27
N PRO A 81 16.53 -0.66 -8.23
CA PRO A 81 17.07 0.03 -7.05
C PRO A 81 18.13 1.09 -7.40
N SER A 82 19.00 0.79 -8.38
CA SER A 82 19.97 1.73 -8.96
C SER A 82 19.35 2.82 -9.87
N ARG A 83 18.01 2.91 -9.93
CA ARG A 83 17.24 3.89 -10.70
C ARG A 83 17.35 3.75 -12.23
N THR A 84 17.80 2.60 -12.71
CA THR A 84 17.82 2.28 -14.14
C THR A 84 16.43 1.89 -14.61
N ARG A 85 15.97 2.44 -15.74
CA ARG A 85 14.66 2.10 -16.32
C ARG A 85 14.78 0.79 -17.11
N ILE A 86 14.04 -0.24 -16.71
CA ILE A 86 14.12 -1.60 -17.31
C ILE A 86 12.89 -2.02 -18.10
N ALA A 87 11.77 -1.33 -17.93
CA ALA A 87 10.56 -1.55 -18.71
C ALA A 87 9.83 -0.22 -18.91
N GLN A 88 9.17 -0.04 -20.06
CA GLN A 88 8.45 1.18 -20.40
C GLN A 88 7.28 0.89 -21.34
N TRP A 89 6.14 1.50 -21.05
CA TRP A 89 4.95 1.53 -21.90
C TRP A 89 4.57 2.99 -22.13
N LYS A 90 4.32 3.35 -23.38
CA LYS A 90 3.89 4.70 -23.78
C LYS A 90 2.48 4.62 -24.36
N ASN A 91 1.70 5.68 -24.16
CA ASN A 91 0.34 5.83 -24.71
C ASN A 91 -0.53 4.59 -24.44
N VAL A 92 -0.62 4.21 -23.17
CA VAL A 92 -1.29 2.97 -22.76
C VAL A 92 -2.80 3.18 -22.76
N SER A 93 -3.47 2.53 -23.71
CA SER A 93 -4.93 2.53 -23.82
C SER A 93 -5.59 2.02 -22.54
N ASN A 94 -6.66 2.70 -22.12
CA ASN A 94 -7.40 2.41 -20.90
C ASN A 94 -8.92 2.44 -21.17
N THR A 95 -9.34 1.91 -22.33
CA THR A 95 -10.74 1.90 -22.76
C THR A 95 -11.66 1.22 -21.75
N ASP A 96 -11.16 0.16 -21.10
CA ASP A 96 -11.92 -0.65 -20.14
C ASP A 96 -11.81 -0.10 -18.70
N GLY A 97 -11.03 0.95 -18.48
CA GLY A 97 -10.86 1.59 -17.19
C GLY A 97 -9.95 0.86 -16.19
N LEU A 98 -9.47 -0.33 -16.54
CA LEU A 98 -8.48 -1.09 -15.79
C LEU A 98 -7.41 -1.63 -16.75
N VAL A 99 -6.17 -1.18 -16.56
CA VAL A 99 -5.05 -1.62 -17.38
C VAL A 99 -4.28 -2.71 -16.66
N HIS A 100 -3.93 -3.76 -17.40
CA HIS A 100 -3.04 -4.83 -16.96
C HIS A 100 -1.73 -4.75 -17.74
N LEU A 101 -0.61 -4.70 -17.03
CA LEU A 101 0.74 -4.69 -17.60
C LEU A 101 1.60 -5.73 -16.91
N ASP A 102 2.61 -6.20 -17.62
CA ASP A 102 3.56 -7.16 -17.08
C ASP A 102 4.93 -7.02 -17.73
N PHE A 103 5.96 -7.45 -17.01
CA PHE A 103 7.31 -7.58 -17.55
C PHE A 103 8.03 -8.77 -16.90
N GLN A 104 9.03 -9.29 -17.60
CA GLN A 104 9.83 -10.41 -17.15
C GLN A 104 11.07 -9.89 -16.39
N LEU A 105 11.28 -10.34 -15.14
CA LEU A 105 12.55 -10.11 -14.46
C LEU A 105 13.65 -10.96 -15.10
N ALA A 106 14.87 -10.43 -15.11
CA ALA A 106 16.06 -11.20 -15.48
C ALA A 106 16.28 -12.37 -14.51
N ASP A 107 17.02 -13.39 -14.95
CA ASP A 107 17.38 -14.53 -14.12
C ASP A 107 18.33 -14.15 -12.97
N GLU A 108 19.12 -13.08 -13.17
CA GLU A 108 20.01 -12.48 -12.16
C GLU A 108 19.76 -10.96 -12.05
N PRO A 109 18.65 -10.51 -11.43
CA PRO A 109 18.33 -9.10 -11.29
C PRO A 109 19.07 -8.48 -10.10
N GLU A 110 19.18 -7.14 -10.10
CA GLU A 110 19.63 -6.37 -8.92
C GLU A 110 18.65 -6.58 -7.76
N GLU A 111 19.10 -7.09 -6.61
CA GLU A 111 18.22 -7.24 -5.47
C GLU A 111 17.83 -5.88 -4.85
N GLY A 112 16.59 -5.76 -4.39
CA GLY A 112 16.12 -4.60 -3.65
C GLY A 112 14.73 -4.12 -4.08
N TYR A 113 14.45 -2.84 -3.82
CA TYR A 113 13.17 -2.22 -4.13
C TYR A 113 13.13 -1.65 -5.54
N TYR A 114 12.29 -2.26 -6.37
CA TYR A 114 11.92 -1.74 -7.68
C TYR A 114 10.75 -0.79 -7.53
N THR A 115 10.65 0.18 -8.44
CA THR A 115 9.56 1.17 -8.41
C THR A 115 8.89 1.28 -9.77
N ILE A 116 7.60 0.98 -9.78
CA ILE A 116 6.70 1.24 -10.90
C ILE A 116 6.26 2.69 -10.82
N PHE A 117 6.41 3.42 -11.91
CA PHE A 117 5.88 4.77 -12.07
C PHE A 117 4.80 4.77 -13.13
N VAL A 118 3.71 5.50 -12.85
CA VAL A 118 2.61 5.72 -13.79
C VAL A 118 2.38 7.22 -13.89
N LYS A 119 2.41 7.74 -15.11
CA LYS A 119 2.03 9.10 -15.44
C LYS A 119 0.57 9.11 -15.89
N THR A 120 -0.25 9.92 -15.24
CA THR A 120 -1.59 10.31 -15.71
C THR A 120 -1.50 11.70 -16.34
N PRO A 121 -2.55 12.19 -17.01
CA PRO A 121 -2.55 13.55 -17.56
C PRO A 121 -2.23 14.65 -16.54
N HIS A 122 -2.57 14.44 -15.26
CA HIS A 122 -2.44 15.47 -14.22
C HIS A 122 -1.30 15.22 -13.23
N ARG A 123 -0.79 13.99 -13.10
CA ARG A 123 0.15 13.63 -12.02
C ARG A 123 0.98 12.40 -12.33
N ARG A 124 1.95 12.14 -11.44
CA ARG A 124 2.75 10.92 -11.43
C ARG A 124 2.54 10.18 -10.11
N ILE A 125 2.34 8.87 -10.19
CA ILE A 125 2.15 7.97 -9.06
C ILE A 125 3.24 6.90 -9.11
N SER A 126 3.65 6.40 -7.95
CA SER A 126 4.61 5.32 -7.85
C SER A 126 4.14 4.24 -6.89
N GLN A 127 4.49 3.00 -7.19
CA GLN A 127 4.31 1.83 -6.31
C GLN A 127 5.59 1.01 -6.35
N SER A 128 6.08 0.62 -5.18
CA SER A 128 7.28 -0.21 -5.08
C SER A 128 6.94 -1.66 -4.76
N PHE A 129 7.79 -2.56 -5.23
CA PHE A 129 7.81 -3.98 -4.89
C PHE A 129 9.26 -4.40 -4.64
N LYS A 130 9.45 -5.50 -3.92
CA LYS A 130 10.78 -6.01 -3.58
C LYS A 130 11.13 -7.20 -4.47
N VAL A 131 12.39 -7.27 -4.89
CA VAL A 131 12.99 -8.44 -5.53
C VAL A 131 14.11 -8.92 -4.62
N GLU A 132 14.05 -10.17 -4.21
CA GLU A 132 15.12 -10.82 -3.47
C GLU A 132 15.06 -12.33 -3.72
N GLU A 133 16.18 -13.01 -3.63
CA GLU A 133 16.17 -14.46 -3.59
C GLU A 133 15.49 -14.92 -2.28
N PHE A 134 14.31 -15.51 -2.39
CA PHE A 134 13.61 -16.09 -1.25
C PHE A 134 13.15 -17.51 -1.54
N VAL A 135 13.21 -18.33 -0.51
CA VAL A 135 12.57 -19.64 -0.49
C VAL A 135 11.22 -19.49 0.18
N LEU A 136 10.16 -20.00 -0.45
CA LEU A 136 8.83 -20.02 0.15
C LEU A 136 8.91 -20.70 1.53
N PRO A 137 8.54 -20.00 2.62
CA PRO A 137 8.50 -20.60 3.94
C PRO A 137 7.58 -21.81 3.91
N ARG A 138 8.07 -22.95 4.39
CA ARG A 138 7.27 -24.20 4.44
C ARG A 138 6.20 -24.16 5.54
N PHE A 139 6.27 -23.16 6.42
CA PHE A 139 5.39 -22.99 7.56
C PHE A 139 5.15 -21.51 7.87
N GLU A 140 4.03 -21.23 8.52
CA GLU A 140 3.64 -19.92 9.03
C GLU A 140 3.63 -19.94 10.56
N VAL A 141 4.03 -18.83 11.18
CA VAL A 141 3.97 -18.63 12.63
C VAL A 141 2.98 -17.51 12.95
N THR A 142 1.95 -17.83 13.73
CA THR A 142 0.94 -16.89 14.20
C THR A 142 1.14 -16.60 15.69
N ILE A 143 1.18 -15.31 16.06
CA ILE A 143 1.34 -14.88 17.45
C ILE A 143 0.08 -14.14 17.91
N LYS A 144 -0.62 -14.68 18.91
CA LYS A 144 -1.72 -14.03 19.62
C LYS A 144 -1.16 -13.35 20.87
N LYS A 145 -1.33 -12.03 20.97
CA LYS A 145 -0.80 -11.20 22.05
C LYS A 145 -1.88 -10.26 22.60
N PRO A 146 -1.77 -9.77 23.85
CA PRO A 146 -2.67 -8.76 24.38
C PRO A 146 -2.57 -7.46 23.57
N LYS A 147 -3.65 -6.65 23.61
CA LYS A 147 -3.70 -5.37 22.89
C LYS A 147 -2.72 -4.35 23.45
N TYR A 148 -2.53 -4.36 24.76
CA TYR A 148 -1.57 -3.53 25.49
C TYR A 148 -0.99 -4.32 26.67
N ILE A 149 0.17 -3.90 27.15
CA ILE A 149 0.83 -4.39 28.37
C ILE A 149 1.10 -3.14 29.20
N LEU A 150 0.69 -3.11 30.47
CA LEU A 150 0.98 -1.98 31.35
C LEU A 150 2.41 -2.13 31.88
N GLY A 151 3.11 -1.01 32.06
CA GLY A 151 4.46 -1.04 32.66
C GLY A 151 4.47 -1.50 34.12
N THR A 152 3.30 -1.56 34.76
CA THR A 152 3.08 -2.09 36.10
C THR A 152 2.79 -3.59 36.11
N ASP A 153 2.59 -4.22 34.94
CA ASP A 153 2.29 -5.64 34.86
C ASP A 153 3.59 -6.43 34.99
N ASP A 154 3.69 -7.25 36.05
CA ASP A 154 4.86 -8.12 36.25
C ASP A 154 4.95 -9.24 35.22
N LYS A 155 3.82 -9.62 34.60
CA LYS A 155 3.71 -10.74 33.65
C LYS A 155 2.68 -10.44 32.55
N PHE A 156 2.94 -10.93 31.35
CA PHE A 156 1.96 -10.98 30.27
C PHE A 156 2.00 -12.35 29.58
N SER A 157 0.86 -12.78 29.03
CA SER A 157 0.74 -14.05 28.30
C SER A 157 0.62 -13.80 26.80
N PHE A 158 1.28 -14.62 25.98
CA PHE A 158 1.07 -14.68 24.54
C PHE A 158 1.02 -16.15 24.09
N THR A 159 0.43 -16.40 22.93
CA THR A 159 0.37 -17.73 22.32
C THR A 159 1.01 -17.69 20.95
N ALA A 160 1.98 -18.57 20.70
CA ALA A 160 2.58 -18.76 19.39
C ALA A 160 2.15 -20.12 18.83
N CYS A 161 1.64 -20.12 17.60
CA CYS A 161 1.29 -21.31 16.85
C CYS A 161 2.13 -21.36 15.57
N ALA A 162 2.67 -22.52 15.21
CA ALA A 162 3.40 -22.71 13.96
C ALA A 162 2.81 -23.89 13.20
N ASN A 163 2.33 -23.64 11.98
CA ASN A 163 1.71 -24.66 11.13
C ASN A 163 2.39 -24.66 9.76
N TYR A 164 2.59 -25.85 9.18
CA TYR A 164 2.97 -25.97 7.78
C TYR A 164 1.90 -25.34 6.88
N THR A 165 2.28 -24.97 5.66
CA THR A 165 1.35 -24.37 4.69
C THR A 165 0.16 -25.28 4.33
N TYR A 166 0.26 -26.59 4.58
CA TYR A 166 -0.81 -27.58 4.43
C TYR A 166 -1.61 -27.85 5.73
N GLY A 167 -1.36 -27.07 6.80
CA GLY A 167 -2.19 -27.02 8.00
C GLY A 167 -1.73 -27.85 9.21
N GLN A 168 -0.74 -28.73 9.07
CA GLN A 168 -0.24 -29.52 10.21
C GLN A 168 0.68 -28.73 11.15
N PRO A 169 0.69 -29.02 12.45
CA PRO A 169 1.56 -28.33 13.41
C PRO A 169 3.04 -28.62 13.15
N VAL A 170 3.88 -27.60 13.33
CA VAL A 170 5.34 -27.70 13.22
C VAL A 170 5.95 -28.04 14.58
N LYS A 171 6.88 -29.00 14.59
CA LYS A 171 7.72 -29.27 15.75
C LYS A 171 9.01 -28.46 15.65
N GLY A 172 9.33 -27.70 16.69
CA GLY A 172 10.54 -26.89 16.74
C GLY A 172 10.76 -26.21 18.09
N ASN A 173 11.86 -25.46 18.19
CA ASN A 173 12.20 -24.67 19.37
C ASN A 173 11.81 -23.20 19.13
N LEU A 174 11.29 -22.53 20.15
CA LEU A 174 10.92 -21.12 20.10
C LEU A 174 11.78 -20.30 21.07
N SER A 175 12.49 -19.30 20.53
CA SER A 175 13.15 -18.25 21.30
C SER A 175 12.44 -16.93 21.06
N PHE A 176 12.20 -16.14 22.11
CA PHE A 176 11.58 -14.83 21.98
C PHE A 176 12.38 -13.76 22.74
N THR A 177 12.42 -12.55 22.18
CA THR A 177 13.07 -11.39 22.78
C THR A 177 12.09 -10.22 22.75
N VAL A 178 11.97 -9.52 23.87
CA VAL A 178 11.13 -8.31 23.97
C VAL A 178 12.06 -7.11 24.09
N HIS A 179 11.95 -6.19 23.15
CA HIS A 179 12.70 -4.93 23.14
C HIS A 179 11.78 -3.76 23.48
N ASN A 180 12.17 -2.96 24.48
CA ASN A 180 11.57 -1.64 24.69
C ASN A 180 12.30 -0.61 23.83
N ASN A 181 11.60 -0.03 22.85
CA ASN A 181 12.16 0.94 21.90
C ASN A 181 12.32 2.37 22.48
N GLN A 182 11.91 2.60 23.73
CA GLN A 182 12.28 3.81 24.45
C GLN A 182 13.64 3.60 25.11
N ASN A 183 14.47 4.65 25.23
CA ASN A 183 15.82 4.66 25.83
C ASN A 183 15.88 4.26 27.33
N ARG A 184 14.93 3.46 27.85
CA ARG A 184 14.89 2.88 29.19
C ARG A 184 15.05 1.37 29.07
N LYS A 185 16.15 0.86 29.62
CA LYS A 185 16.60 -0.54 29.56
C LYS A 185 15.51 -1.49 30.09
N CYS A 186 14.80 -2.16 29.19
CA CYS A 186 14.15 -3.43 29.45
C CYS A 186 14.59 -4.37 28.33
N HIS A 187 15.69 -5.10 28.59
CA HIS A 187 16.14 -6.18 27.74
C HIS A 187 15.88 -7.46 28.53
N VAL A 188 14.83 -8.19 28.15
CA VAL A 188 14.53 -9.50 28.75
C VAL A 188 14.56 -10.51 27.61
N SER A 189 15.58 -11.36 27.62
CA SER A 189 15.70 -12.53 26.76
C SER A 189 15.40 -13.77 27.60
N GLN A 190 14.36 -14.52 27.25
CA GLN A 190 14.07 -15.81 27.87
C GLN A 190 14.11 -16.89 26.78
N THR A 191 14.98 -17.86 26.97
CA THR A 191 15.02 -19.08 26.15
C THR A 191 14.33 -20.17 26.94
N THR A 192 13.07 -20.44 26.63
CA THR A 192 12.36 -21.61 27.17
C THR A 192 12.31 -22.70 26.12
N ASN A 193 12.74 -23.92 26.49
CA ASN A 193 12.47 -25.12 25.70
C ASN A 193 10.97 -25.40 25.75
N VAL A 194 10.20 -24.75 24.89
CA VAL A 194 8.76 -25.00 24.79
C VAL A 194 8.57 -26.26 23.96
N THR A 195 8.23 -27.36 24.63
CA THR A 195 7.63 -28.53 23.98
C THR A 195 6.25 -28.09 23.50
N VAL A 196 6.12 -27.77 22.22
CA VAL A 196 4.81 -27.52 21.60
C VAL A 196 4.15 -28.88 21.45
N SER A 197 3.43 -29.29 22.51
CA SER A 197 2.72 -30.55 22.58
C SER A 197 1.37 -30.48 21.89
N ILE A 198 1.22 -31.47 21.02
CA ILE A 198 0.05 -32.01 20.31
C ILE A 198 -1.28 -31.76 21.03
N ALA A 199 -2.24 -31.21 20.29
CA ALA A 199 -3.63 -31.67 20.33
C ALA A 199 -3.92 -32.31 18.97
#